data_AF-A0A2T2U3R5-F1
#
_entry.id   AF-A0A2T2U3R5-F1
#
_cell.length_a   1.000
_cell.length_b   1.000
_cell.length_c   1.000
_cell.angle_alpha   90.00
_cell.angle_beta   90.00
_cell.angle_gamma   90.00
#
_symmetry.space_group_name_H-M   'P 1'
#
loop_
_entity.id
_entity.type
_entity.pdbx_description
1 polymer ?
#
loop_
_entity_poly.entity_id
_entity_poly.type
_entity_poly.pdbx_seq_one_letter_code
_entity_poly.pdbx_strand_id
1 'polypeptide(L)'
;MESHSSSLDARSANGPQALGPLPTGSELTETVLEAARRVLRRRFRVVLLVRDAYAHLEANASALTVVWDDLQAALRLLLAWVQRSYRKVSGASILVLVAALVYFVTPVDVIPDTLGAIGFVDDIAVIETAVETVRTELDRFREWEDTKALSS
;
A
#
# COMPACT_ATOMS: atom_id res chain seq x y z
N MET A 1 35.63 -12.33 74.50
CA MET A 1 34.77 -11.40 75.27
C MET A 1 34.76 -10.13 74.44
N GLU A 2 33.74 -9.84 73.64
CA GLU A 2 32.33 -9.76 74.00
C GLU A 2 31.40 -10.58 73.10
N SER A 3 30.18 -10.74 73.59
CA SER A 3 29.19 -11.73 73.23
C SER A 3 28.05 -11.10 72.42
N HIS A 4 27.53 -11.85 71.44
CA HIS A 4 26.10 -12.06 71.15
C HIS A 4 25.08 -10.95 71.49
N SER A 5 24.38 -10.41 70.47
CA SER A 5 23.03 -10.87 70.09
C SER A 5 22.21 -9.85 69.30
N SER A 6 21.41 -10.42 68.40
CA SER A 6 20.42 -9.82 67.51
C SER A 6 19.23 -9.19 68.26
N SER A 7 18.64 -8.12 67.69
CA SER A 7 17.23 -7.82 67.87
C SER A 7 16.65 -7.20 66.59
N LEU A 8 15.60 -7.86 66.12
CA LEU A 8 14.70 -7.46 65.04
C LEU A 8 13.92 -6.16 65.37
N ASP A 9 13.20 -5.70 64.35
CA ASP A 9 11.94 -4.94 64.40
C ASP A 9 12.01 -3.41 64.18
N ALA A 10 11.63 -3.00 62.97
CA ALA A 10 10.60 -1.97 62.77
C ALA A 10 10.08 -2.03 61.33
N ARG A 11 8.99 -2.78 61.14
CA ARG A 11 8.08 -2.68 60.00
C ARG A 11 7.39 -1.31 60.01
N SER A 12 7.02 -0.88 58.80
CA SER A 12 5.76 -0.15 58.49
C SER A 12 5.66 1.33 58.88
N ALA A 13 5.82 2.21 57.87
CA ALA A 13 5.14 3.50 57.85
C ALA A 13 4.90 3.97 56.41
N ASN A 14 4.09 3.23 55.64
CA ASN A 14 3.46 3.74 54.43
C ASN A 14 2.05 4.18 54.82
N GLY A 15 1.93 5.39 55.38
CA GLY A 15 0.65 6.01 55.68
C GLY A 15 -0.07 6.44 54.38
N PRO A 16 -1.41 6.54 54.37
CA PRO A 16 -2.15 7.00 53.21
C PRO A 16 -1.68 8.40 52.82
N GLN A 17 -1.11 8.53 51.62
CA GLN A 17 -0.73 9.82 51.06
C GLN A 17 -1.98 10.69 51.00
N ALA A 18 -2.03 11.75 51.80
CA ALA A 18 -3.10 12.73 51.75
C ALA A 18 -3.19 13.28 50.32
N LEU A 19 -4.37 13.20 49.73
CA LEU A 19 -4.68 13.89 48.48
C LEU A 19 -4.30 15.36 48.67
N GLY A 20 -3.35 15.84 47.87
CA GLY A 20 -2.89 17.23 47.91
C GLY A 20 -4.04 18.23 47.67
N PRO A 21 -3.81 19.53 47.91
CA PRO A 21 -4.82 20.57 47.71
C PRO A 21 -5.48 20.44 46.34
N LEU A 22 -6.81 20.55 46.28
CA LEU A 22 -7.53 20.52 45.01
C LEU A 22 -6.99 21.64 44.12
N PRO A 23 -6.62 21.33 42.87
CA PRO A 23 -6.03 22.31 41.96
C PRO A 23 -6.99 23.48 41.76
N THR A 24 -6.43 24.69 41.72
CA THR A 24 -7.21 25.92 41.58
C THR A 24 -7.77 26.04 40.16
N GLY A 25 -8.83 26.84 39.95
CA GLY A 25 -9.48 26.97 38.63
C GLY A 25 -8.53 27.27 37.46
N SER A 26 -7.45 28.03 37.68
CA SER A 26 -6.42 28.32 36.67
C SER A 26 -5.49 27.12 36.40
N GLU A 27 -5.11 26.37 37.42
CA GLU A 27 -4.26 25.17 37.28
C GLU A 27 -5.02 24.02 36.61
N LEU A 28 -6.32 23.90 36.90
CA LEU A 28 -7.25 23.01 36.21
C LEU A 28 -7.36 23.34 34.73
N THR A 29 -7.46 24.63 34.36
CA THR A 29 -7.50 25.01 32.95
C THR A 29 -6.21 24.66 32.22
N GLU A 30 -5.05 24.84 32.85
CA GLU A 30 -3.75 24.49 32.24
C GLU A 30 -3.61 22.97 32.08
N THR A 31 -3.94 22.17 33.10
CA THR A 31 -3.86 20.70 33.00
C THR A 31 -4.85 20.11 32.01
N VAL A 32 -6.09 20.62 31.98
CA VAL A 32 -7.11 20.18 31.00
C VAL A 32 -6.73 20.60 29.58
N LEU A 33 -6.18 21.81 29.39
CA LEU A 33 -5.71 22.28 28.09
C LEU A 33 -4.48 21.49 27.62
N GLU A 34 -3.55 21.16 28.50
CA GLU A 34 -2.37 20.32 28.23
C GLU A 34 -2.79 18.89 27.85
N ALA A 35 -3.74 18.30 28.59
CA ALA A 35 -4.31 16.99 28.31
C ALA A 35 -5.08 16.99 26.98
N ALA A 36 -5.88 18.02 26.72
CA ALA A 36 -6.56 18.22 25.45
C ALA A 36 -5.53 18.30 24.31
N ARG A 37 -4.50 19.15 24.41
CA ARG A 37 -3.41 19.26 23.42
C ARG A 37 -2.67 17.93 23.20
N ARG A 38 -2.55 17.09 24.22
CA ARG A 38 -1.91 15.76 24.14
C ARG A 38 -2.79 14.72 23.44
N VAL A 39 -4.11 14.76 23.69
CA VAL A 39 -5.11 13.91 23.01
C VAL A 39 -5.33 14.35 21.55
N LEU A 40 -5.38 15.66 21.30
CA LEU A 40 -5.44 16.24 19.95
C LEU A 40 -4.26 15.76 19.10
N ARG A 41 -3.03 15.71 19.65
CA ARG A 41 -1.81 15.30 18.92
C ARG A 41 -1.81 13.86 18.38
N ARG A 42 -2.57 12.92 18.96
CA ARG A 42 -2.67 11.53 18.45
C ARG A 42 -3.74 11.34 17.38
N ARG A 43 -4.90 11.99 17.55
CA ARG A 43 -6.02 11.91 16.57
C ARG A 43 -5.78 12.75 15.32
N PHE A 44 -5.11 13.91 15.44
CA PHE A 44 -4.76 14.72 14.28
C PHE A 44 -3.80 14.03 13.32
N ARG A 45 -2.90 13.17 13.82
CA ARG A 45 -1.94 12.48 12.96
C ARG A 45 -2.62 11.48 12.02
N VAL A 46 -3.64 10.76 12.48
CA VAL A 46 -4.43 9.86 11.63
C VAL A 46 -5.24 10.64 10.60
N VAL A 47 -5.88 11.74 11.01
CA VAL A 47 -6.62 12.61 10.09
C VAL A 47 -5.70 13.24 9.04
N LEU A 48 -4.49 13.65 9.43
CA LEU A 48 -3.47 14.15 8.51
C LEU A 48 -2.98 13.05 7.57
N LEU A 49 -2.70 11.84 8.07
CA LEU A 49 -2.30 10.70 7.23
C LEU A 49 -3.38 10.32 6.22
N VAL A 50 -4.65 10.32 6.64
CA VAL A 50 -5.77 10.06 5.74
C VAL A 50 -5.88 11.17 4.70
N ARG A 51 -5.80 12.45 5.11
CA ARG A 51 -5.80 13.58 4.17
C ARG A 51 -4.63 13.50 3.17
N ASP A 52 -3.44 13.18 3.65
CA ASP A 52 -2.22 13.10 2.82
C ASP A 52 -2.30 11.89 1.88
N ALA A 53 -2.84 10.77 2.35
CA ALA A 53 -3.15 9.61 1.52
C ALA A 53 -4.21 9.94 0.45
N TYR A 54 -5.27 10.69 0.80
CA TYR A 54 -6.26 11.16 -0.18
C TYR A 54 -5.63 12.11 -1.20
N ALA A 55 -4.78 13.05 -0.77
CA ALA A 55 -4.08 13.96 -1.67
C ALA A 55 -3.10 13.21 -2.59
N HIS A 56 -2.40 12.18 -2.08
CA HIS A 56 -1.58 11.30 -2.90
C HIS A 56 -2.41 10.43 -3.84
N LEU A 57 -3.60 9.98 -3.43
CA LEU A 57 -4.49 9.21 -4.30
C LEU A 57 -5.07 10.07 -5.42
N GLU A 58 -5.48 11.32 -5.12
CA GLU A 58 -5.91 12.28 -6.15
C GLU A 58 -4.78 12.64 -7.11
N ALA A 59 -3.57 12.88 -6.60
CA ALA A 59 -2.41 13.19 -7.43
C ALA A 59 -2.02 12.05 -8.38
N ASN A 60 -2.28 10.80 -7.98
CA ASN A 60 -2.00 9.60 -8.79
C ASN A 60 -3.26 8.99 -9.43
N ALA A 61 -4.45 9.62 -9.27
CA ALA A 61 -5.70 9.11 -9.79
C ALA A 61 -5.65 8.98 -11.32
N SER A 62 -5.01 9.95 -11.99
CA SER A 62 -4.78 9.92 -13.43
C SER A 62 -3.88 8.76 -13.88
N ALA A 63 -2.88 8.37 -13.08
CA ALA A 63 -2.05 7.21 -13.36
C ALA A 63 -2.86 5.92 -13.22
N LEU A 64 -3.72 5.83 -12.20
CA LEU A 64 -4.62 4.69 -12.01
C LEU A 64 -5.64 4.56 -13.15
N THR A 65 -6.19 5.67 -13.66
CA THR A 65 -7.10 5.63 -14.81
C THR A 65 -6.39 5.14 -16.07
N VAL A 66 -5.16 5.58 -16.33
CA VAL A 66 -4.38 5.08 -17.48
C VAL A 66 -4.13 3.58 -17.38
N VAL A 67 -3.72 3.10 -16.20
CA VAL A 67 -3.51 1.67 -15.96
C VAL A 67 -4.82 0.88 -16.12
N TRP A 68 -5.93 1.43 -15.66
CA TRP A 68 -7.26 0.82 -15.81
C TRP A 68 -7.68 0.73 -17.27
N ASP A 69 -7.46 1.79 -18.05
CA ASP A 69 -7.77 1.85 -19.47
C ASP A 69 -6.90 0.88 -20.28
N ASP A 70 -5.61 0.74 -19.90
CA ASP A 70 -4.70 -0.26 -20.46
C ASP A 70 -5.17 -1.69 -20.15
N LEU A 71 -5.60 -1.96 -18.91
CA LEU A 71 -6.14 -3.27 -18.51
C LEU A 71 -7.41 -3.62 -19.32
N GLN A 72 -8.33 -2.68 -19.48
CA GLN A 72 -9.53 -2.88 -20.28
C GLN A 72 -9.21 -3.12 -21.77
N ALA A 73 -8.23 -2.40 -22.32
CA ALA A 73 -7.75 -2.63 -23.69
C ALA A 73 -7.11 -4.02 -23.84
N ALA A 74 -6.31 -4.46 -22.86
CA ALA A 74 -5.68 -5.79 -22.86
C ALA A 74 -6.71 -6.92 -22.90
N LEU A 75 -7.75 -6.83 -22.07
CA LEU A 75 -8.82 -7.83 -22.05
C LEU A 75 -9.59 -7.86 -23.37
N ARG A 76 -9.87 -6.71 -23.99
CA ARG A 76 -10.53 -6.63 -25.30
C ARG A 76 -9.65 -7.18 -26.42
N LEU A 77 -8.35 -6.91 -26.40
CA LEU A 77 -7.39 -7.49 -27.34
C LEU A 77 -7.37 -9.02 -27.21
N LEU A 78 -7.30 -9.56 -25.99
CA LEU A 78 -7.33 -11.01 -25.77
C LEU A 78 -8.63 -11.62 -26.29
N LEU A 79 -9.77 -11.00 -26.03
CA LEU A 79 -11.06 -11.47 -26.54
C LEU A 79 -11.11 -11.43 -28.07
N ALA A 80 -10.63 -10.36 -28.70
CA ALA A 80 -10.55 -10.22 -30.15
C ALA A 80 -9.56 -11.22 -30.79
N TRP A 81 -8.51 -11.58 -30.07
CA TRP A 81 -7.56 -12.62 -30.48
C TRP A 81 -8.18 -14.02 -30.40
N VAL A 82 -8.86 -14.35 -29.30
CA VAL A 82 -9.60 -15.62 -29.12
C VAL A 82 -10.68 -15.78 -30.20
N GLN A 83 -11.41 -14.71 -30.51
CA GLN A 83 -12.41 -14.67 -31.58
C GLN A 83 -11.81 -14.69 -32.99
N ARG A 84 -10.47 -14.64 -33.11
CA ARG A 84 -9.72 -14.54 -34.37
C ARG A 84 -10.05 -13.30 -35.21
N SER A 85 -10.74 -12.31 -34.65
CA SER A 85 -11.03 -11.03 -35.32
C SER A 85 -9.82 -10.12 -35.40
N TYR A 86 -8.85 -10.30 -34.50
CA TYR A 86 -7.57 -9.59 -34.51
C TYR A 86 -6.40 -10.58 -34.45
N ARG A 87 -5.55 -10.59 -35.49
CA ARG A 87 -4.39 -11.50 -35.62
C ARG A 87 -3.06 -10.80 -35.86
N LYS A 88 -3.04 -9.47 -35.79
CA LYS A 88 -1.83 -8.66 -36.03
C LYS A 88 -0.84 -8.70 -34.85
N VAL A 89 -1.26 -9.26 -33.72
CA VAL A 89 -0.43 -9.41 -32.51
C VAL A 89 0.41 -10.69 -32.58
N SER A 90 1.68 -10.59 -32.16
CA SER A 90 2.58 -11.75 -32.15
C SER A 90 2.21 -12.74 -31.03
N GLY A 91 2.52 -14.02 -31.22
CA GLY A 91 2.31 -15.03 -30.17
C GLY A 91 3.11 -14.76 -28.89
N ALA A 92 4.30 -14.18 -29.04
CA ALA A 92 5.12 -13.73 -27.91
C ALA A 92 4.45 -12.59 -27.14
N SER A 93 3.86 -11.61 -27.85
CA SER A 93 3.13 -10.49 -27.24
C SER A 93 1.90 -10.97 -26.46
N ILE A 94 1.17 -11.97 -26.98
CA ILE A 94 0.05 -12.60 -26.25
C ILE A 94 0.53 -13.29 -24.98
N LEU A 95 1.64 -14.03 -25.05
CA LEU A 95 2.23 -14.69 -23.88
C LEU A 95 2.62 -13.66 -22.81
N VAL A 96 3.29 -12.57 -23.19
CA VAL A 96 3.68 -11.48 -22.29
C VAL A 96 2.45 -10.81 -21.68
N LEU A 97 1.41 -10.55 -22.47
CA LEU A 97 0.17 -9.93 -21.99
C LEU A 97 -0.54 -10.83 -20.96
N VAL A 98 -0.65 -12.13 -21.24
CA VAL A 98 -1.24 -13.09 -20.31
C VAL A 98 -0.40 -13.18 -19.03
N ALA A 99 0.93 -13.25 -19.14
CA ALA A 99 1.82 -13.27 -17.98
C ALA A 99 1.67 -12.01 -17.11
N ALA A 100 1.60 -10.83 -17.73
CA ALA A 100 1.39 -9.55 -17.05
C ALA A 100 0.02 -9.49 -16.32
N LEU A 101 -1.05 -10.00 -16.94
CA LEU A 101 -2.37 -10.06 -16.31
C LEU A 101 -2.40 -11.02 -15.11
N VAL A 102 -1.79 -12.20 -15.24
CA VAL A 102 -1.71 -13.16 -14.13
C VAL A 102 -0.91 -12.56 -12.96
N TYR A 103 0.21 -11.89 -13.25
CA TYR A 103 0.99 -11.17 -12.25
C TYR A 103 0.17 -10.05 -11.58
N PHE A 104 -0.65 -9.31 -12.34
CA PHE A 104 -1.50 -8.25 -11.78
C PHE A 104 -2.60 -8.77 -10.85
N VAL A 105 -3.23 -9.90 -11.19
CA VAL A 105 -4.33 -10.48 -10.38
C VAL A 105 -3.81 -11.14 -9.11
N THR A 106 -2.69 -11.85 -9.19
CA THR A 106 -2.06 -12.53 -8.06
C THR A 106 -0.57 -12.25 -8.03
N PRO A 107 -0.13 -11.12 -7.43
CA PRO A 107 1.28 -10.72 -7.44
C PRO A 107 2.24 -11.68 -6.70
N VAL A 108 1.74 -12.73 -6.03
CA VAL A 108 2.53 -13.63 -5.17
C VAL A 108 2.48 -15.11 -5.62
N ASP A 109 1.47 -15.55 -6.39
CA ASP A 109 1.21 -17.00 -6.60
C ASP A 109 1.95 -17.66 -7.78
N VAL A 110 2.65 -16.89 -8.64
CA VAL A 110 3.24 -17.45 -9.89
C VAL A 110 4.70 -17.87 -9.71
N ILE A 111 5.34 -17.50 -8.60
CA ILE A 111 6.72 -17.89 -8.29
C ILE A 111 6.67 -19.33 -7.76
N PRO A 112 7.16 -20.33 -8.52
CA PRO A 112 7.34 -21.66 -7.94
C PRO A 112 8.44 -21.55 -6.88
N ASP A 113 8.30 -22.27 -5.76
CA ASP A 113 9.28 -22.33 -4.66
C ASP A 113 10.72 -22.70 -5.10
N THR A 114 10.94 -23.03 -6.38
CA THR A 114 12.23 -23.40 -6.99
C THR A 114 13.19 -22.23 -7.29
N LEU A 115 12.76 -20.96 -7.21
CA LEU A 115 13.59 -19.78 -7.48
C LEU A 115 14.37 -19.26 -6.25
N GLY A 116 14.77 -20.16 -5.34
CA GLY A 116 15.23 -19.82 -4.00
C GLY A 116 16.51 -18.98 -3.82
N ALA A 117 17.19 -18.46 -4.86
CA ALA A 117 18.41 -17.65 -4.64
C ALA A 117 18.99 -16.84 -5.82
N ILE A 118 18.48 -16.92 -7.06
CA ILE A 118 19.20 -16.40 -8.24
C ILE A 118 18.26 -15.48 -9.03
N GLY A 119 18.51 -14.16 -9.05
CA GLY A 119 18.06 -13.35 -10.20
C GLY A 119 17.24 -12.06 -9.99
N PHE A 120 17.19 -11.43 -8.81
CA PHE A 120 16.35 -10.23 -8.60
C PHE A 120 16.58 -9.02 -9.54
N VAL A 121 17.68 -8.99 -10.30
CA VAL A 121 18.03 -7.87 -11.21
C VAL A 121 17.50 -8.09 -12.65
N ASP A 122 17.33 -9.33 -13.10
CA ASP A 122 16.82 -9.64 -14.44
C ASP A 122 15.31 -9.39 -14.54
N ASP A 123 14.58 -9.61 -13.44
CA ASP A 123 13.13 -9.46 -13.40
C ASP A 123 12.64 -8.03 -13.66
N ILE A 124 13.37 -6.99 -13.23
CA ILE A 124 12.96 -5.59 -13.45
C ILE A 124 13.07 -5.22 -14.94
N ALA A 125 14.18 -5.60 -15.59
CA ALA A 125 14.38 -5.34 -17.01
C ALA A 125 13.37 -6.11 -17.87
N VAL A 126 13.08 -7.35 -17.47
CA VAL A 126 12.04 -8.17 -18.10
C VAL A 126 10.65 -7.55 -17.92
N ILE A 127 10.32 -7.05 -16.72
CA ILE A 127 9.04 -6.35 -16.46
C ILE A 127 8.95 -5.06 -17.27
N GLU A 128 9.99 -4.24 -17.30
CA GLU A 128 10.02 -2.99 -18.05
C GLU A 128 9.80 -3.25 -19.55
N THR A 129 10.55 -4.21 -20.11
CA THR A 129 10.42 -4.62 -21.51
C THR A 129 9.03 -5.22 -21.79
N ALA A 130 8.49 -6.01 -20.86
CA ALA A 130 7.15 -6.58 -20.97
C ALA A 130 6.07 -5.48 -20.99
N VAL A 131 6.16 -4.49 -20.11
CA VAL A 131 5.24 -3.36 -20.04
C VAL A 131 5.29 -2.53 -21.33
N GLU A 132 6.48 -2.22 -21.85
CA GLU A 132 6.63 -1.47 -23.10
C GLU A 132 6.09 -2.24 -24.32
N THR A 133 6.37 -3.54 -24.37
CA THR A 133 5.84 -4.43 -25.41
C THR A 133 4.31 -4.47 -25.37
N VAL A 134 3.73 -4.61 -24.17
CA VAL A 134 2.27 -4.61 -23.97
C VAL A 134 1.68 -3.27 -24.42
N ARG A 135 2.21 -2.14 -23.97
CA ARG A 135 1.71 -0.81 -24.35
C ARG A 135 1.69 -0.61 -25.86
N THR A 136 2.79 -0.96 -26.53
CA THR A 136 2.89 -0.85 -27.98
C THR A 136 1.80 -1.66 -28.70
N GLU A 137 1.50 -2.86 -28.21
CA GLU A 137 0.46 -3.72 -28.79
C GLU A 137 -0.96 -3.23 -28.48
N LEU A 138 -1.17 -2.65 -27.30
CA LEU A 138 -2.43 -1.99 -26.94
C LEU A 138 -2.71 -0.79 -27.83
N ASP A 139 -1.70 0.01 -28.16
CA ASP A 139 -1.87 1.17 -29.03
C ASP A 139 -2.24 0.74 -30.46
N ARG A 140 -1.54 -0.26 -31.01
CA ARG A 140 -1.91 -0.85 -32.32
C ARG A 140 -3.31 -1.46 -32.34
N PHE A 141 -3.77 -1.97 -31.19
CA PHE A 141 -5.10 -2.51 -31.06
C PHE A 141 -6.16 -1.41 -31.03
N ARG A 142 -5.93 -0.34 -30.25
CA ARG A 142 -6.81 0.84 -30.19
C ARG A 142 -6.98 1.46 -31.58
N GLU A 143 -5.88 1.66 -32.31
CA GLU A 143 -5.94 2.16 -33.70
C GLU A 143 -6.81 1.29 -34.62
N TRP A 144 -6.72 -0.03 -34.46
CA TRP A 144 -7.55 -0.96 -35.23
C TRP A 144 -9.02 -0.91 -34.82
N GLU A 145 -9.32 -0.80 -33.52
CA GLU A 145 -10.69 -0.65 -33.02
C GLU A 145 -11.33 0.64 -33.53
N ASP A 146 -10.61 1.75 -33.50
CA ASP A 146 -11.08 3.04 -34.00
C ASP A 146 -11.38 2.96 -35.50
N THR A 147 -10.50 2.32 -36.27
CA THR A 147 -10.72 2.07 -37.71
C THR A 147 -11.98 1.23 -37.95
N LYS A 148 -12.22 0.22 -37.10
CA LYS A 148 -13.41 -0.64 -37.19
C LYS A 148 -14.69 0.10 -36.79
N ALA A 149 -14.64 0.95 -35.77
CA ALA A 149 -15.78 1.74 -35.31
C ALA A 149 -16.18 2.83 -36.33
N LEU A 150 -15.22 3.41 -37.04
CA LEU A 150 -15.46 4.37 -38.12
C LEU A 150 -16.05 3.72 -39.39
N SER A 151 -15.98 2.40 -39.53
CA SER A 151 -16.47 1.65 -40.69
C SER A 151 -17.77 0.88 -40.46
N SER A 152 -18.36 0.98 -39.26
CA SER A 152 -19.65 0.37 -38.86
C SER A 152 -20.76 1.41 -38.76
#